data_AF-A0A2P4EQN2-F1
#
_entry.id   AF-A0A2P4EQN2-F1
#
_cell.length_a   1.000
_cell.length_b   1.000
_cell.length_c   1.000
_cell.angle_alpha   90.00
_cell.angle_beta   90.00
_cell.angle_gamma   90.00
#
_symmetry.space_group_name_H-M   'P 1'
#
loop_
_entity.id
_entity.type
_entity.pdbx_description
1 polymer ?
#
loop_
_entity_poly.entity_id
_entity_poly.type
_entity_poly.pdbx_seq_one_letter_code
_entity_poly.pdbx_strand_id
1 'polypeptide(L)'
;MEEVTLTIDMFWLVLIVAALGLLIVGAIAIFAWKAFSDDSRGFVSYERYLDFLTTHKIRSNLPVYLNEAYADYLQKRNEFWSTYGQVIVAVFIVIILAILMLTKTITAEAGLPILSAVSGFAIAKGVSSSKNTPSNPNDPNIG
;
A
#
# COMPACT_ATOMS: atom_id res chain seq x y z
N MET A 1 21.31 -12.09 33.87
CA MET A 1 21.41 -11.16 32.72
C MET A 1 22.62 -11.62 31.95
N GLU A 2 22.41 -12.35 30.87
CA GLU A 2 23.48 -12.91 30.04
C GLU A 2 24.06 -11.75 29.21
N GLU A 3 25.34 -11.41 29.40
CA GLU A 3 25.98 -10.35 28.63
C GLU A 3 26.08 -10.80 27.17
N VAL A 4 25.36 -10.10 26.30
CA VAL A 4 25.40 -10.31 24.85
C VAL A 4 26.77 -9.85 24.35
N THR A 5 27.71 -10.78 24.26
CA THR A 5 29.01 -10.56 23.61
C THR A 5 28.80 -10.62 22.09
N LEU A 6 28.68 -9.45 21.46
CA LEU A 6 28.69 -9.34 20.00
C LEU A 6 30.05 -9.80 19.47
N THR A 7 30.11 -10.99 18.88
CA THR A 7 31.30 -11.40 18.14
C THR A 7 31.44 -10.54 16.88
N ILE A 8 32.67 -10.31 16.42
CA ILE A 8 32.95 -9.54 15.19
C ILE A 8 32.12 -10.08 14.02
N ASP A 9 31.96 -11.40 13.92
CA ASP A 9 31.18 -12.05 12.86
C ASP A 9 29.68 -11.75 12.97
N MET A 10 29.13 -11.71 14.19
CA MET A 10 27.72 -11.33 14.42
C MET A 10 27.46 -9.86 14.05
N PHE A 11 28.40 -8.96 14.35
CA PHE A 11 28.30 -7.55 14.00
C PHE A 11 28.19 -7.34 12.49
N TRP A 12 29.08 -7.97 11.70
CA TRP A 12 29.03 -7.89 10.25
C TRP A 12 27.76 -8.49 9.66
N LEU A 13 27.29 -9.61 10.21
CA LEU A 13 26.06 -10.27 9.76
C LEU A 13 24.84 -9.36 9.98
N VAL A 14 24.71 -8.75 11.16
CA VAL A 14 23.64 -7.77 11.45
C VAL A 14 23.70 -6.58 10.49
N LEU A 15 24.89 -6.05 10.23
CA LEU A 15 25.08 -4.92 9.33
C LEU A 15 24.67 -5.25 7.89
N ILE A 16 25.03 -6.45 7.39
CA ILE A 16 24.63 -6.93 6.07
C ILE A 16 23.12 -7.10 5.98
N VAL A 17 22.49 -7.72 6.98
CA VAL A 17 21.03 -7.93 7.01
C VAL A 17 20.27 -6.60 7.08
N ALA A 18 20.75 -5.66 7.88
CA ALA A 18 20.17 -4.31 7.96
C ALA A 18 20.31 -3.55 6.63
N ALA A 19 21.49 -3.61 6.00
CA ALA A 19 21.73 -2.98 4.71
C ALA A 19 20.87 -3.59 3.60
N LEU A 20 20.76 -4.93 3.55
CA LEU A 20 19.91 -5.63 2.60
C LEU A 20 18.43 -5.30 2.80
N GLY A 21 17.97 -5.26 4.07
CA GLY A 21 16.62 -4.87 4.43
C GLY A 21 16.28 -3.44 4.00
N LEU A 22 17.16 -2.48 4.28
CA LEU A 22 17.01 -1.10 3.82
C LEU A 22 17.01 -0.99 2.30
N LEU A 23 17.84 -1.77 1.61
CA LEU A 23 17.89 -1.79 0.15
C LEU A 23 16.57 -2.30 -0.42
N ILE A 24 16.01 -3.39 0.12
CA ILE A 24 14.72 -3.94 -0.32
C ILE A 24 13.59 -2.93 -0.08
N VAL A 25 13.50 -2.35 1.13
CA VAL A 25 12.48 -1.34 1.45
C VAL A 25 12.62 -0.11 0.55
N GLY A 26 13.86 0.35 0.32
CA GLY A 26 14.16 1.47 -0.57
C GLY A 26 13.78 1.17 -2.03
N ALA A 27 14.12 -0.01 -2.54
CA ALA A 27 13.77 -0.45 -3.90
C ALA A 27 12.25 -0.52 -4.08
N ILE A 28 11.54 -1.04 -3.08
CA ILE A 28 10.08 -1.08 -3.07
C ILE A 28 9.55 0.36 -3.11
N ALA A 29 9.98 1.24 -2.20
CA ALA A 29 9.52 2.62 -2.13
C ALA A 29 9.80 3.42 -3.42
N ILE A 30 11.00 3.25 -4.00
CA ILE A 30 11.37 3.87 -5.29
C ILE A 30 10.50 3.31 -6.41
N PHE A 31 10.22 2.01 -6.42
CA PHE A 31 9.34 1.41 -7.40
C PHE A 31 7.92 1.97 -7.32
N ALA A 32 7.33 2.13 -6.11
CA ALA A 32 6.03 2.79 -6.00
C ALA A 32 6.09 4.25 -6.40
N TRP A 33 7.10 5.00 -5.95
CA TRP A 33 7.23 6.37 -6.36
C TRP A 33 7.34 6.47 -7.88
N LYS A 34 8.11 5.61 -8.55
CA LYS A 34 8.23 5.61 -10.01
C LYS A 34 6.96 5.13 -10.73
N ALA A 35 6.25 4.15 -10.18
CA ALA A 35 5.00 3.66 -10.74
C ALA A 35 3.85 4.69 -10.64
N PHE A 36 3.89 5.56 -9.63
CA PHE A 36 2.85 6.58 -9.38
C PHE A 36 3.25 8.01 -9.71
N SER A 37 4.54 8.30 -9.84
CA SER A 37 5.07 9.60 -10.29
C SER A 37 5.05 9.72 -11.81
N ASP A 38 4.59 8.69 -12.53
CA ASP A 38 4.14 8.83 -13.92
C ASP A 38 2.79 9.58 -13.94
N ASP A 39 2.87 10.84 -13.47
CA ASP A 39 1.83 11.88 -13.51
C ASP A 39 1.42 12.18 -14.97
N SER A 40 2.14 11.62 -15.97
CA SER A 40 1.87 11.78 -17.39
C SER A 40 0.65 11.00 -17.90
N ARG A 41 0.10 10.08 -17.10
CA ARG A 41 -1.21 9.44 -17.37
C ARG A 41 -2.36 10.15 -16.66
N GLY A 42 -2.03 11.23 -15.95
CA GLY A 42 -2.93 11.96 -15.08
C GLY A 42 -4.01 12.68 -15.86
N PHE A 43 -5.23 12.36 -15.46
CA PHE A 43 -6.46 13.15 -15.48
C PHE A 43 -6.29 14.61 -14.98
N VAL A 44 -5.11 15.24 -15.04
CA VAL A 44 -4.87 16.65 -14.70
C VAL A 44 -5.65 17.59 -15.63
N SER A 45 -6.02 17.10 -16.82
CA SER A 45 -6.95 17.77 -17.73
C SER A 45 -8.42 17.37 -17.52
N TYR A 46 -8.76 16.54 -16.53
CA TYR A 46 -10.11 16.05 -16.31
C TYR A 46 -11.08 17.15 -15.89
N GLU A 47 -10.67 18.05 -14.99
CA GLU A 47 -11.51 19.19 -14.63
C GLU A 47 -11.72 20.10 -15.84
N ARG A 48 -10.69 20.37 -16.64
CA ARG A 48 -10.82 21.13 -17.90
C ARG A 48 -11.67 20.40 -18.95
N TYR A 49 -11.61 19.07 -19.01
CA TYR A 49 -12.36 18.25 -19.95
C TYR A 49 -13.84 18.12 -19.53
N LEU A 50 -14.10 17.98 -18.23
CA LEU A 50 -15.43 18.04 -17.65
C LEU A 50 -16.07 19.42 -17.90
N ASP A 51 -15.33 20.49 -17.65
CA ASP A 51 -15.79 21.88 -17.84
C ASP A 51 -16.06 22.16 -19.32
N PHE A 52 -15.22 21.64 -20.22
CA PHE A 52 -15.48 21.65 -21.66
C PHE A 52 -16.76 20.88 -22.05
N LEU A 53 -16.95 19.66 -21.54
CA LEU A 53 -18.12 18.83 -21.82
C LEU A 53 -19.43 19.40 -21.25
N THR A 54 -19.38 19.99 -20.06
CA THR A 54 -20.54 20.66 -19.42
C THR A 54 -20.88 21.96 -20.13
N THR A 55 -19.88 22.74 -20.55
CA THR A 55 -20.08 23.95 -21.35
C THR A 55 -20.70 23.66 -22.72
N HIS A 56 -20.28 22.58 -23.39
CA HIS A 56 -20.79 22.22 -24.72
C HIS A 56 -22.08 21.37 -24.70
N LYS A 57 -22.63 21.04 -23.52
CA LYS A 57 -23.87 20.25 -23.32
C LYS A 57 -23.99 19.01 -24.21
N ILE A 58 -22.88 18.31 -24.46
CA ILE A 58 -22.83 17.21 -25.44
C ILE A 58 -23.75 16.05 -25.03
N ARG A 59 -23.88 15.78 -23.72
CA ARG A 59 -24.86 14.87 -23.09
C ARG A 59 -25.06 15.24 -21.62
N SER A 60 -26.30 15.23 -21.12
CA SER A 60 -26.62 15.61 -19.73
C SER A 60 -26.14 14.61 -18.69
N ASN A 61 -26.01 13.32 -19.05
CA ASN A 61 -25.64 12.23 -18.16
C ASN A 61 -24.14 11.88 -18.18
N LEU A 62 -23.39 12.34 -19.19
CA LEU A 62 -21.96 12.06 -19.35
C LEU A 62 -21.08 12.58 -18.20
N PRO A 63 -21.33 13.77 -17.62
CA PRO A 63 -20.56 14.26 -16.46
C PRO A 63 -20.73 13.38 -15.22
N VAL A 64 -21.91 12.76 -15.05
CA VAL A 64 -22.20 11.86 -13.92
C VAL A 64 -21.37 10.58 -14.03
N TYR A 65 -21.38 9.91 -15.19
CA TYR A 65 -20.56 8.71 -15.42
C TYR A 65 -19.06 8.96 -15.25
N LEU A 66 -18.60 10.12 -15.71
CA LEU A 66 -17.20 10.52 -15.56
C LEU A 66 -16.85 10.73 -14.09
N ASN A 67 -17.73 11.41 -13.33
CA ASN A 67 -17.52 11.64 -11.90
C ASN A 67 -17.51 10.33 -11.11
N GLU A 68 -18.43 9.41 -11.41
CA GLU A 68 -18.43 8.05 -10.85
C GLU A 68 -17.14 7.29 -11.19
N ALA A 69 -16.70 7.32 -12.45
CA ALA A 69 -15.45 6.68 -12.87
C ALA A 69 -14.21 7.30 -12.19
N TYR A 70 -14.22 8.61 -11.94
CA TYR A 70 -13.16 9.31 -11.23
C TYR A 70 -13.15 8.98 -9.74
N ALA A 71 -14.32 8.93 -9.11
CA ALA A 71 -14.47 8.48 -7.72
C ALA A 71 -13.98 7.04 -7.54
N ASP A 72 -14.36 6.14 -8.45
CA ASP A 72 -13.88 4.74 -8.49
C ASP A 72 -12.37 4.65 -8.67
N TYR A 73 -11.78 5.49 -9.54
CA TYR A 73 -10.34 5.56 -9.74
C TYR A 73 -9.62 6.01 -8.45
N LEU A 74 -10.10 7.08 -7.81
CA LEU A 74 -9.55 7.58 -6.55
C LEU A 74 -9.65 6.52 -5.45
N GLN A 75 -10.78 5.82 -5.36
CA GLN A 75 -11.00 4.74 -4.40
C GLN A 75 -10.02 3.58 -4.62
N LYS A 76 -9.89 3.08 -5.85
CA LYS A 76 -8.93 2.01 -6.19
C LYS A 76 -7.48 2.42 -5.92
N ARG A 77 -7.13 3.68 -6.20
CA ARG A 77 -5.80 4.22 -5.90
C ARG A 77 -5.55 4.23 -4.39
N ASN A 78 -6.52 4.68 -3.60
CA ASN A 78 -6.41 4.70 -2.14
C ASN A 78 -6.29 3.28 -1.56
N GLU A 79 -7.08 2.34 -2.08
CA GLU A 79 -7.03 0.94 -1.69
C GLU A 79 -5.67 0.30 -2.01
N PHE A 80 -5.11 0.61 -3.19
CA PHE A 80 -3.77 0.20 -3.56
C PHE A 80 -2.73 0.75 -2.59
N TRP A 81 -2.75 2.06 -2.29
CA TRP A 81 -1.80 2.67 -1.34
C TRP A 81 -1.91 2.08 0.06
N SER A 82 -3.13 1.79 0.53
CA SER A 82 -3.35 1.13 1.82
C SER A 82 -2.71 -0.27 1.83
N THR A 83 -2.99 -1.08 0.83
CA THR A 83 -2.44 -2.46 0.74
C THR A 83 -0.92 -2.45 0.58
N TYR A 84 -0.42 -1.54 -0.24
CA TYR A 84 1.00 -1.39 -0.50
C TYR A 84 1.77 -0.93 0.75
N GLY A 85 1.27 0.06 1.48
CA GLY A 85 1.85 0.50 2.75
C GLY A 85 1.86 -0.62 3.80
N GLN A 86 0.80 -1.42 3.86
CA GLN A 86 0.72 -2.59 4.73
C GLN A 86 1.80 -3.64 4.40
N VAL A 87 2.06 -3.91 3.12
CA VAL A 87 3.14 -4.83 2.71
C VAL A 87 4.52 -4.30 3.11
N ILE A 88 4.78 -3.00 2.92
CA ILE A 88 6.04 -2.37 3.35
C ILE A 88 6.24 -2.51 4.86
N VAL A 89 5.21 -2.18 5.64
CA VAL A 89 5.28 -2.26 7.11
C VAL A 89 5.50 -3.70 7.56
N ALA A 90 4.83 -4.68 6.94
CA ALA A 90 5.04 -6.09 7.23
C ALA A 90 6.48 -6.54 6.96
N VAL A 91 7.04 -6.19 5.79
CA VAL A 91 8.43 -6.51 5.44
C VAL A 91 9.42 -5.85 6.41
N PHE A 92 9.16 -4.59 6.79
CA PHE A 92 9.98 -3.85 7.74
C PHE A 92 10.01 -4.51 9.13
N ILE A 93 8.84 -4.94 9.65
CA ILE A 93 8.74 -5.67 10.91
C ILE A 93 9.52 -6.98 10.83
N VAL A 94 9.42 -7.74 9.73
CA VAL A 94 10.17 -8.99 9.54
C VAL A 94 11.68 -8.75 9.58
N ILE A 95 12.18 -7.67 8.96
CA ILE A 95 13.60 -7.31 9.00
C ILE A 95 14.05 -6.99 10.44
N ILE A 96 13.26 -6.21 11.18
CA ILE A 96 13.54 -5.90 12.60
C ILE A 96 13.59 -7.18 13.43
N LEU A 97 12.62 -8.09 13.25
CA LEU A 97 12.60 -9.37 13.97
C LEU A 97 13.82 -10.23 13.63
N ALA A 98 14.21 -10.30 12.36
CA ALA A 98 15.39 -11.03 11.95
C ALA A 98 16.64 -10.49 12.65
N ILE A 99 16.78 -9.17 12.74
CA ILE A 99 17.90 -8.53 13.46
C ILE A 99 17.84 -8.85 14.96
N LEU A 100 16.67 -8.70 15.60
CA LEU A 100 16.51 -8.96 17.04
C LEU A 100 16.73 -10.43 17.42
N MET A 101 16.40 -11.36 16.52
CA MET A 101 16.70 -12.79 16.69
C MET A 101 18.19 -13.08 16.48
N LEU A 102 18.83 -12.45 15.48
CA LEU A 102 20.27 -12.58 15.25
C LEU A 102 21.11 -12.07 16.43
N THR A 103 20.69 -10.97 17.06
CA THR A 103 21.33 -10.44 18.27
C THR A 103 21.00 -11.24 19.53
N LYS A 104 20.23 -12.33 19.42
CA LYS A 104 19.70 -13.14 20.52
C LYS A 104 18.95 -12.31 21.59
N THR A 105 18.48 -11.11 21.21
CA THR A 105 17.72 -10.24 22.10
C THR A 105 16.33 -10.82 22.36
N ILE A 106 15.79 -11.54 21.38
CA ILE A 106 14.49 -12.20 21.45
C ILE A 106 14.67 -13.68 21.11
N THR A 107 14.00 -14.55 21.87
CA THR A 107 13.99 -16.00 21.62
C THR A 107 13.17 -16.33 20.37
N ALA A 108 13.51 -17.42 19.69
CA ALA A 108 12.80 -17.84 18.48
C ALA A 108 11.28 -18.07 18.72
N GLU A 109 10.91 -18.47 19.93
CA GLU A 109 9.51 -18.66 20.32
C GLU A 109 8.70 -17.36 20.36
N ALA A 110 9.33 -16.23 20.67
CA ALA A 110 8.69 -14.91 20.63
C ALA A 110 8.57 -14.35 19.20
N GLY A 111 9.33 -14.89 18.24
CA GLY A 111 9.19 -14.53 16.82
C GLY A 111 7.90 -15.05 16.18
N LEU A 112 7.40 -16.20 16.66
CA LEU A 112 6.24 -16.90 16.07
C LEU A 112 4.92 -16.14 16.29
N PRO A 113 4.59 -15.60 17.49
CA PRO A 113 3.43 -14.74 17.70
C PRO A 113 3.46 -13.47 16.86
N ILE A 114 4.64 -12.86 16.69
CA ILE A 114 4.76 -11.59 15.96
C ILE A 114 4.59 -11.83 14.45
N LEU A 115 5.20 -12.89 13.90
CA LEU A 115 4.96 -13.31 12.52
C LEU A 115 3.50 -13.66 12.26
N SER A 116 2.84 -14.30 13.23
CA SER A 116 1.42 -14.64 13.16
C SER A 116 0.54 -13.38 13.17
N ALA A 117 0.87 -12.39 14.00
CA ALA A 117 0.16 -11.11 14.06
C ALA A 117 0.33 -10.29 12.78
N VAL A 118 1.53 -10.24 12.20
CA VAL A 118 1.80 -9.55 10.92
C VAL A 118 1.07 -10.25 9.77
N SER A 119 1.08 -11.59 9.74
CA SER A 119 0.36 -12.38 8.74
C SER A 119 -1.16 -12.22 8.87
N GLY A 120 -1.69 -12.20 10.09
CA GLY A 120 -3.11 -11.93 10.37
C GLY A 120 -3.54 -10.52 9.96
N PHE A 121 -2.72 -9.50 10.25
CA PHE A 121 -2.93 -8.13 9.79
C PHE A 121 -2.91 -8.03 8.26
N ALA A 122 -2.00 -8.76 7.61
CA ALA A 122 -1.90 -8.78 6.16
C ALA A 122 -3.15 -9.37 5.48
N ILE A 123 -3.73 -10.43 6.05
CA ILE A 123 -4.89 -11.15 5.49
C ILE A 123 -6.22 -10.46 5.81
N ALA A 124 -6.40 -9.91 7.01
CA ALA A 124 -7.67 -9.35 7.47
C ALA A 124 -8.18 -8.15 6.64
N LYS A 125 -7.29 -7.43 5.93
CA LYS A 125 -7.67 -6.31 5.05
C LYS A 125 -7.98 -6.71 3.60
N GLY A 126 -7.59 -7.91 3.14
CA GLY A 126 -7.88 -8.36 1.77
C GLY A 126 -9.34 -8.78 1.55
N VAL A 127 -10.11 -8.97 2.62
CA VAL A 127 -11.49 -9.47 2.58
C VAL A 127 -12.56 -8.37 2.60
N SER A 128 -12.20 -7.11 2.88
CA SER A 128 -13.16 -6.00 3.01
C SER A 128 -13.41 -5.20 1.72
N SER A 129 -12.70 -5.49 0.63
CA SER A 129 -12.82 -4.77 -0.65
C SER A 129 -14.03 -5.17 -1.51
N SER A 130 -14.84 -6.13 -1.06
CA SER A 130 -16.01 -6.61 -1.80
C SER A 130 -17.27 -5.82 -1.46
N LYS A 131 -17.35 -4.55 -1.87
CA LYS A 131 -18.63 -3.88 -2.11
C LYS A 131 -18.43 -2.56 -2.85
N ASN A 132 -18.81 -2.54 -4.12
CA ASN A 132 -19.54 -1.44 -4.77
C ASN A 132 -20.13 -2.02 -6.05
N THR A 133 -21.38 -2.47 -5.96
CA THR A 133 -22.20 -2.72 -7.15
C THR A 133 -22.54 -1.33 -7.71
N PRO A 134 -22.23 -1.00 -8.97
CA PRO A 134 -22.60 0.30 -9.52
C PRO A 134 -24.12 0.44 -9.48
N SER A 135 -24.61 1.48 -8.79
CA SER A 135 -26.03 1.85 -8.81
C SER A 135 -26.39 2.25 -10.23
N ASN A 136 -27.44 1.63 -10.78
CA ASN A 136 -27.94 1.91 -12.13
C ASN A 136 -28.37 3.38 -12.24
N PRO A 137 -27.73 4.22 -13.07
CA PRO A 137 -28.04 5.66 -13.17
C PRO A 137 -29.40 5.97 -13.81
N ASN A 138 -30.14 4.94 -14.24
CA ASN A 138 -31.48 5.06 -14.81
C ASN A 138 -32.59 4.74 -13.79
N ASP A 139 -32.31 4.72 -12.48
CA ASP A 139 -33.36 4.59 -11.46
C ASP A 139 -34.12 5.92 -11.30
N PRO A 140 -35.42 5.98 -11.65
CA PRO A 140 -36.22 7.20 -11.56
C PRO A 140 -36.53 7.66 -10.12
N ASN A 141 -36.06 6.96 -9.08
CA ASN A 141 -36.34 7.30 -7.66
C ASN A 141 -35.24 8.11 -6.95
N ILE A 142 -34.26 8.65 -7.66
CA ILE A 142 -33.27 9.57 -7.05
C ILE A 142 -33.71 11.01 -7.34
N GLY A 143 -34.67 11.48 -6.53
CA GLY A 143 -35.11 12.87 -6.43
C GLY A 143 -34.57 13.53 -5.17
#